data_AF-A0AAW0MGZ5-F1
#
_entry.id   AF-A0AAW0MGZ5-F1
#
_cell.length_a   1.000
_cell.length_b   1.000
_cell.length_c   1.000
_cell.angle_alpha   90.00
_cell.angle_beta   90.00
_cell.angle_gamma   90.00
#
_symmetry.space_group_name_H-M   'P 1'
#
loop_
_entity.id
_entity.type
_entity.pdbx_description
1 polymer ?
#
loop_
_entity_poly.entity_id
_entity_poly.type
_entity_poly.pdbx_seq_one_letter_code
_entity_poly.pdbx_strand_id
1 'polypeptide(L)'
;MPQTLIKSVFISMGGHRLFERDETFNYRSTHHLTTNGFYEFLNWFDERAWYPLGRIVGGTVYPGLMVTAGLIHYVLNLLHITVHIRDVCVFLAPVFSGLTSISTFLLTRELWNQGAGLLAACFIAIVPGYISRSVAGSLITKALPSLHCSLLTTYGSNQ
;
A
#
# COMPACT_ATOMS: atom_id res chain seq x y z
N MET A 1 12.25 1.81 11.40
CA MET A 1 13.53 1.66 10.66
C MET A 1 13.94 0.21 10.36
N PRO A 2 13.78 -0.81 11.23
CA PRO A 2 14.19 -2.19 10.86
C PRO A 2 13.27 -2.85 9.82
N GLN A 3 11.96 -2.55 9.82
CA GLN A 3 11.01 -3.14 8.86
C GLN A 3 11.24 -2.72 7.41
N THR A 4 11.56 -1.43 7.19
CA THR A 4 11.75 -0.87 5.86
C THR A 4 13.01 -1.45 5.21
N LEU A 5 14.08 -1.63 5.99
CA LEU A 5 15.35 -2.21 5.56
C LEU A 5 15.22 -3.69 5.17
N ILE A 6 14.55 -4.51 6.00
CA ILE A 6 14.38 -5.95 5.70
C ILE A 6 13.55 -6.15 4.42
N LYS A 7 12.52 -5.32 4.22
CA LYS A 7 11.62 -5.42 3.07
C LYS A 7 12.21 -4.81 1.80
N SER A 8 13.11 -3.83 1.91
CA SER A 8 13.88 -3.29 0.78
C SER A 8 15.02 -4.19 0.33
N VAL A 9 15.60 -5.02 1.21
CA VAL A 9 16.65 -6.00 0.83
C VAL A 9 16.13 -7.02 -0.19
N PHE A 10 14.84 -7.37 -0.16
CA PHE A 10 14.24 -8.26 -1.16
C PHE A 10 14.22 -7.63 -2.58
N ILE A 11 14.11 -6.30 -2.68
CA ILE A 11 14.21 -5.55 -3.95
C ILE A 11 15.60 -5.70 -4.57
N SER A 12 16.65 -5.72 -3.72
CA SER A 12 18.04 -5.81 -4.16
C SER A 12 18.43 -7.20 -4.71
N MET A 13 17.67 -8.26 -4.37
CA MET A 13 17.94 -9.63 -4.84
C MET A 13 17.13 -10.04 -6.08
N GLY A 14 15.93 -9.47 -6.30
CA GLY A 14 15.01 -9.89 -7.37
C GLY A 14 14.88 -8.94 -8.57
N GLY A 15 15.41 -7.71 -8.46
CA GLY A 15 15.16 -6.63 -9.41
C GLY A 15 13.77 -6.00 -9.23
N HIS A 16 13.59 -4.76 -9.72
CA HIS A 16 12.35 -3.99 -9.62
C HIS A 16 11.23 -4.55 -10.53
N ARG A 17 10.77 -5.77 -10.26
CA ARG A 17 9.69 -6.43 -11.01
C ARG A 17 8.46 -6.64 -10.11
N LEU A 18 7.30 -6.30 -10.67
CA LEU A 18 6.02 -6.74 -10.16
C LEU A 18 5.94 -8.26 -10.37
N PHE A 19 5.63 -8.98 -9.32
CA PHE A 19 5.76 -10.43 -9.19
C PHE A 19 4.52 -11.19 -9.67
N GLU A 20 3.33 -10.56 -9.65
CA GLU A 20 2.06 -11.27 -9.80
C GLU A 20 1.15 -10.66 -10.89
N ARG A 21 0.32 -11.50 -11.52
CA ARG A 21 -0.65 -11.09 -12.56
C ARG A 21 -1.62 -9.99 -12.07
N ASP A 22 -2.01 -10.06 -10.80
CA ASP A 22 -2.93 -9.09 -10.18
C ASP A 22 -2.29 -7.71 -10.00
N GLU A 23 -0.97 -7.66 -9.84
CA GLU A 23 -0.20 -6.43 -9.65
C GLU A 23 -0.11 -5.63 -10.94
N THR A 24 -0.08 -6.32 -12.08
CA THR A 24 -0.10 -5.68 -13.41
C THR A 24 -1.40 -4.90 -13.62
N PHE A 25 -2.54 -5.43 -13.15
CA PHE A 25 -3.83 -4.75 -13.23
C PHE A 25 -3.89 -3.53 -12.27
N ASN A 26 -3.42 -3.69 -11.03
CA ASN A 26 -3.35 -2.58 -10.06
C ASN A 26 -2.40 -1.46 -10.52
N TYR A 27 -1.28 -1.82 -11.14
CA TYR A 27 -0.38 -0.85 -11.76
C TYR A 27 -1.05 -0.12 -12.94
N ARG A 28 -1.72 -0.86 -13.85
CA ARG A 28 -2.39 -0.27 -15.03
C ARG A 28 -3.51 0.70 -14.62
N SER A 29 -4.30 0.32 -13.63
CA SER A 29 -5.37 1.17 -13.07
C SER A 29 -4.80 2.42 -12.39
N THR A 30 -3.73 2.30 -11.61
CA THR A 30 -3.06 3.44 -10.97
C THR A 30 -2.42 4.38 -12.01
N HIS A 31 -1.82 3.82 -13.06
CA HIS A 31 -1.31 4.59 -14.19
C HIS A 31 -2.44 5.35 -14.89
N HIS A 32 -3.56 4.68 -15.18
CA HIS A 32 -4.72 5.32 -15.79
C HIS A 32 -5.27 6.46 -14.93
N LEU A 33 -5.39 6.25 -13.61
CA LEU A 33 -5.82 7.28 -12.65
C LEU A 33 -4.88 8.48 -12.64
N THR A 34 -3.57 8.25 -12.70
CA THR A 34 -2.55 9.31 -12.68
C THR A 34 -2.55 10.11 -13.98
N THR A 35 -2.74 9.47 -15.13
CA THR A 35 -2.70 10.13 -16.44
C THR A 35 -4.00 10.85 -16.78
N ASN A 36 -5.16 10.25 -16.50
CA ASN A 36 -6.47 10.75 -16.94
C ASN A 36 -7.25 11.45 -15.82
N GLY A 37 -6.82 11.30 -14.57
CA GLY A 37 -7.48 11.88 -13.41
C GLY A 37 -8.55 10.98 -12.78
N PHE A 38 -9.07 11.43 -11.64
CA PHE A 38 -9.95 10.63 -10.80
C PHE A 38 -11.35 10.41 -11.40
N TYR A 39 -11.93 11.43 -12.04
CA TYR A 39 -13.27 11.34 -12.64
C TYR A 39 -13.32 10.37 -13.83
N GLU A 40 -12.32 10.46 -14.71
CA GLU A 40 -12.15 9.53 -15.83
C GLU A 40 -11.91 8.10 -15.34
N PHE A 41 -11.14 7.95 -14.25
CA PHE A 41 -10.93 6.64 -13.63
C PHE A 41 -12.23 6.00 -13.11
N LEU A 42 -13.12 6.78 -12.50
CA LEU A 42 -14.42 6.28 -12.02
C LEU A 42 -15.35 5.84 -13.15
N ASN A 43 -15.27 6.49 -14.31
CA ASN A 43 -16.04 6.13 -15.50
C ASN A 43 -15.29 5.19 -16.44
N TRP A 44 -14.14 4.65 -16.01
CA TRP A 44 -13.27 3.87 -16.90
C TRP A 44 -13.90 2.52 -17.27
N PHE A 45 -14.12 2.35 -18.57
CA PHE A 45 -14.48 1.08 -19.20
C PHE A 45 -13.24 0.47 -19.88
N ASP A 46 -12.90 -0.75 -19.48
CA ASP A 46 -11.76 -1.49 -20.02
C ASP A 46 -12.23 -2.52 -21.04
N GLU A 47 -12.19 -2.13 -22.32
CA GLU A 47 -12.53 -2.99 -23.47
C GLU A 47 -11.52 -4.13 -23.69
N ARG A 48 -10.30 -3.99 -23.14
CA ARG A 48 -9.23 -4.99 -23.30
C ARG A 48 -9.37 -6.15 -22.32
N ALA A 49 -10.20 -6.01 -21.31
CA ALA A 49 -10.52 -7.06 -20.36
C ALA A 49 -11.82 -7.77 -20.78
N TRP A 50 -11.89 -9.10 -20.64
CA TRP A 50 -13.12 -9.88 -20.86
C TRP A 50 -13.72 -9.71 -22.26
N TYR A 51 -12.92 -9.94 -23.31
CA TYR A 51 -13.46 -9.96 -24.67
C TYR A 51 -14.55 -11.02 -24.81
N PRO A 52 -15.74 -10.72 -25.38
CA PRO A 52 -16.14 -9.47 -26.06
C PRO A 52 -16.94 -8.47 -25.19
N LEU A 53 -17.19 -8.74 -23.92
CA LEU A 53 -18.11 -7.97 -23.06
C LEU A 53 -17.48 -6.70 -22.47
N GLY A 54 -16.16 -6.65 -22.30
CA GLY A 54 -15.49 -5.56 -21.59
C GLY A 54 -15.70 -5.62 -20.07
N ARG A 55 -15.03 -4.73 -19.31
CA ARG A 55 -15.24 -4.60 -17.86
C ARG A 55 -15.32 -3.13 -17.45
N ILE A 56 -16.36 -2.77 -16.71
CA ILE A 56 -16.46 -1.49 -16.01
C ILE A 56 -15.53 -1.55 -14.79
N VAL A 57 -14.43 -0.81 -14.81
CA VAL A 57 -13.40 -0.89 -13.76
C VAL A 57 -13.76 0.00 -12.57
N GLY A 58 -14.24 1.21 -12.83
CA GLY A 58 -14.50 2.19 -11.77
C GLY A 58 -15.51 1.75 -10.71
N GLY A 59 -16.50 0.93 -11.09
CA GLY A 59 -17.50 0.37 -10.16
C GLY A 59 -17.16 -1.01 -9.57
N THR A 60 -16.14 -1.70 -10.09
CA THR A 60 -15.82 -3.10 -9.67
C THR A 60 -14.49 -3.22 -8.93
N VAL A 61 -13.80 -2.10 -8.71
CA VAL A 61 -12.49 -2.04 -8.05
C VAL A 61 -12.55 -1.07 -6.89
N TYR A 62 -11.85 -1.40 -5.80
CA TYR A 62 -11.75 -0.52 -4.65
C TYR A 62 -10.67 0.54 -4.92
N PRO A 63 -11.03 1.82 -5.11
CA PRO A 63 -10.10 2.84 -5.62
C PRO A 63 -9.04 3.27 -4.59
N GLY A 64 -9.21 2.94 -3.30
CA GLY A 64 -8.36 3.46 -2.23
C GLY A 64 -6.86 3.22 -2.44
N LEU A 65 -6.47 2.05 -2.97
CA LEU A 65 -5.06 1.74 -3.25
C LEU A 65 -4.52 2.59 -4.43
N MET A 66 -5.29 2.76 -5.50
CA MET A 66 -4.89 3.56 -6.65
C MET A 66 -4.82 5.05 -6.30
N VAL A 67 -5.78 5.54 -5.52
CA VAL A 67 -5.83 6.94 -5.07
C VAL A 67 -4.68 7.26 -4.12
N THR A 68 -4.37 6.39 -3.16
CA THR A 68 -3.23 6.61 -2.25
C THR A 68 -1.90 6.63 -3.00
N ALA A 69 -1.69 5.72 -3.95
CA ALA A 69 -0.49 5.72 -4.80
C ALA A 69 -0.41 6.97 -5.68
N GLY A 70 -1.52 7.37 -6.31
CA GLY A 70 -1.61 8.58 -7.13
C GLY A 70 -1.37 9.87 -6.33
N LEU A 71 -1.91 9.95 -5.11
CA LEU A 71 -1.71 11.07 -4.20
C LEU A 71 -0.24 11.21 -3.79
N ILE A 72 0.41 10.09 -3.43
CA ILE A 72 1.83 10.09 -3.08
C ILE A 72 2.66 10.55 -4.28
N HIS A 73 2.38 10.01 -5.48
CA HIS A 73 3.08 10.45 -6.70
C HIS A 73 2.87 11.94 -6.98
N TYR A 74 1.66 12.47 -6.79
CA TYR A 74 1.37 13.90 -6.95
C TYR A 74 2.14 14.77 -5.94
N VAL A 75 2.20 14.37 -4.67
CA VAL A 75 2.97 15.08 -3.62
C VAL A 75 4.46 15.06 -3.93
N LEU A 76 5.03 13.94 -4.39
CA LEU A 76 6.44 13.86 -4.78
C LEU A 76 6.75 14.76 -5.98
N ASN A 77 5.85 14.79 -6.98
CA ASN A 77 6.01 15.67 -8.15
C ASN A 77 5.93 17.16 -7.74
N LEU A 78 5.08 17.51 -6.77
CA LEU A 78 4.99 18.87 -6.23
C LEU A 78 6.28 19.30 -5.51
N LEU A 79 7.00 18.35 -4.90
CA LEU A 79 8.32 18.55 -4.31
C LEU A 79 9.47 18.54 -5.34
N HIS A 80 9.16 18.56 -6.64
CA HIS A 80 10.12 18.50 -7.76
C HIS A 80 10.98 17.22 -7.80
N ILE A 81 10.52 16.13 -7.17
CA ILE A 81 11.19 14.83 -7.26
C ILE A 81 10.47 14.02 -8.34
N THR A 82 11.06 13.96 -9.53
CA THR A 82 10.49 13.21 -10.67
C THR A 82 10.70 11.71 -10.48
N VAL A 83 9.74 11.04 -9.83
CA VAL A 83 9.76 9.59 -9.58
C VAL A 83 8.77 8.89 -10.52
N HIS A 84 9.15 7.78 -11.13
CA HIS A 84 8.20 6.99 -11.92
C HIS A 84 7.12 6.34 -11.04
N ILE A 85 5.89 6.25 -11.55
CA ILE A 85 4.76 5.64 -10.82
C ILE A 85 5.04 4.19 -10.38
N ARG A 86 5.88 3.46 -11.12
CA ARG A 86 6.31 2.11 -10.76
C ARG A 86 7.06 2.08 -9.43
N ASP A 87 7.98 3.02 -9.21
CA ASP A 87 8.77 3.05 -7.99
C ASP A 87 7.90 3.41 -6.80
N VAL A 88 6.99 4.38 -6.96
CA VAL A 88 5.99 4.73 -5.94
C VAL A 88 5.16 3.51 -5.54
N CYS A 89 4.68 2.76 -6.54
CA CYS A 89 3.93 1.52 -6.34
C CYS A 89 4.72 0.44 -5.56
N VAL A 90 6.01 0.28 -5.87
CA VAL A 90 6.88 -0.72 -5.20
C VAL A 90 7.18 -0.31 -3.75
N PHE A 91 7.41 0.97 -3.49
CA PHE A 91 7.73 1.48 -2.15
C PHE A 91 6.51 1.70 -1.25
N LEU A 92 5.30 1.64 -1.81
CA LEU A 92 4.05 1.81 -1.06
C LEU A 92 3.90 0.79 0.08
N ALA A 93 4.17 -0.49 -0.19
CA ALA A 93 4.02 -1.56 0.79
C ALA A 93 4.97 -1.42 2.01
N PRO A 94 6.28 -1.15 1.83
CA PRO A 94 7.18 -0.85 2.95
C PRO A 94 6.78 0.37 3.79
N VAL A 95 6.28 1.43 3.15
CA VAL A 95 5.86 2.66 3.85
C VAL A 95 4.67 2.40 4.76
N PHE A 96 3.60 1.81 4.22
CA PHE A 96 2.43 1.43 5.03
C PHE A 96 2.78 0.41 6.10
N SER A 97 3.73 -0.48 5.84
CA SER A 97 4.21 -1.40 6.84
C SER A 97 4.82 -0.70 8.06
N GLY A 98 5.61 0.35 7.85
CA GLY A 98 6.18 1.16 8.92
C GLY A 98 5.09 1.91 9.71
N LEU A 99 4.09 2.45 9.02
CA LEU A 99 2.96 3.15 9.65
C LEU A 99 2.15 2.21 10.55
N THR A 100 1.88 0.98 10.13
CA THR A 100 1.20 -0.02 10.97
C THR A 100 1.97 -0.30 12.26
N SER A 101 3.31 -0.39 12.21
CA SER A 101 4.13 -0.58 13.41
C SER A 101 3.96 0.55 14.42
N ILE A 102 3.79 1.78 13.94
CA ILE A 102 3.56 2.96 14.78
C ILE A 102 2.15 2.92 15.36
N SER A 103 1.13 2.56 14.57
CA SER A 103 -0.23 2.38 15.08
C SER A 103 -0.33 1.30 16.14
N THR A 104 0.36 0.16 15.95
CA THR A 104 0.43 -0.91 16.96
C THR A 104 1.09 -0.41 18.25
N PHE A 105 2.17 0.37 18.14
CA PHE A 105 2.82 0.99 19.31
C PHE A 105 1.84 1.89 20.08
N LEU A 106 1.13 2.78 19.38
CA LEU A 106 0.19 3.72 20.00
C LEU A 106 -0.97 2.99 20.69
N LEU A 107 -1.54 1.98 20.04
CA LEU A 107 -2.63 1.18 20.59
C LEU A 107 -2.19 0.44 21.86
N THR A 108 -1.06 -0.26 21.82
CA THR A 108 -0.59 -1.03 22.98
C THR A 108 -0.09 -0.12 24.12
N ARG A 109 0.40 1.08 23.79
CA ARG A 109 0.74 2.10 24.79
C ARG A 109 -0.48 2.54 25.59
N GLU A 110 -1.64 2.70 24.95
CA GLU A 110 -2.89 3.10 25.61
C GLU A 110 -3.43 2.02 26.56
N LEU A 111 -3.30 0.74 26.16
CA LEU A 111 -3.83 -0.38 26.95
C LEU A 111 -3.02 -0.70 28.21
N TRP A 112 -1.71 -0.43 28.21
CA TRP A 112 -0.85 -0.90 29.29
C TRP A 112 0.23 0.12 29.68
N ASN A 113 1.35 0.15 28.97
CA ASN A 113 2.53 0.93 29.30
C ASN A 113 3.42 1.09 28.05
N GLN A 114 4.30 2.10 28.07
CA GLN A 114 5.22 2.38 26.95
C GLN A 114 6.13 1.19 26.59
N GLY A 115 6.61 0.44 27.59
CA GLY A 115 7.46 -0.73 27.37
C GLY A 115 6.74 -1.87 26.64
N ALA A 116 5.47 -2.13 26.97
CA ALA A 116 4.63 -3.10 26.27
C ALA A 116 4.39 -2.68 24.81
N GLY A 117 4.22 -1.38 24.56
CA GLY A 117 4.06 -0.83 23.21
C GLY A 117 5.28 -1.05 22.32
N LEU A 118 6.49 -0.79 22.84
CA LEU A 118 7.73 -1.04 22.10
C LEU A 118 7.91 -2.52 21.76
N LEU A 119 7.60 -3.40 22.71
CA LEU A 119 7.71 -4.85 22.52
C LEU A 119 6.70 -5.38 21.48
N ALA A 120 5.45 -4.90 21.53
CA ALA A 120 4.44 -5.20 20.51
C ALA A 120 4.84 -4.70 19.11
N ALA A 121 5.41 -3.49 19.03
CA ALA A 121 5.92 -2.95 17.77
C ALA A 121 7.09 -3.77 17.20
N CYS A 122 7.97 -4.31 18.05
CA CYS A 122 9.03 -5.21 17.64
C CYS A 122 8.50 -6.57 17.14
N PHE A 123 7.45 -7.12 17.76
CA PHE A 123 6.87 -8.37 17.32
C PHE A 123 6.15 -8.27 15.98
N ILE A 124 5.34 -7.23 15.76
CA ILE A 124 4.69 -7.02 14.46
C ILE A 124 5.73 -6.76 13.35
N ALA A 125 6.92 -6.28 13.70
CA ALA A 125 8.01 -6.06 12.77
C ALA A 125 8.64 -7.31 12.19
N ILE A 126 8.69 -8.38 12.98
CA ILE A 126 9.41 -9.61 12.62
C ILE A 126 8.42 -10.71 12.21
N VAL A 127 7.11 -10.52 12.46
CA VAL A 127 6.12 -11.58 12.24
C VAL A 127 6.10 -12.02 10.75
N PRO A 128 6.40 -13.29 10.44
CA PRO A 128 6.61 -13.74 9.07
C PRO A 128 5.34 -13.66 8.21
N GLY A 129 4.16 -13.81 8.83
CA GLY A 129 2.87 -13.64 8.15
C GLY A 129 2.60 -12.21 7.68
N TYR A 130 3.18 -11.20 8.35
CA TYR A 130 3.08 -9.81 7.92
C TYR A 130 4.14 -9.49 6.86
N ILE A 131 5.35 -10.02 7.02
CA ILE A 131 6.46 -9.84 6.07
C ILE A 131 6.10 -10.42 4.70
N SER A 132 5.57 -11.65 4.64
CA SER A 132 5.24 -12.32 3.36
C SER A 132 4.23 -11.56 2.50
N ARG A 133 3.36 -10.75 3.12
CA ARG A 133 2.36 -9.93 2.42
C ARG A 133 2.79 -8.49 2.19
N SER A 134 3.91 -8.04 2.77
CA SER A 134 4.40 -6.64 2.68
C SER A 134 5.76 -6.51 2.02
N VAL A 135 6.18 -7.52 1.27
CA VAL A 135 7.40 -7.46 0.45
C VAL A 135 7.22 -6.42 -0.64
N ALA A 136 8.26 -5.60 -0.84
CA ALA A 136 8.29 -4.62 -1.89
C ALA A 136 8.17 -5.29 -3.27
N GLY A 137 7.29 -4.75 -4.12
CA GLY A 137 6.88 -5.38 -5.38
C GLY A 137 5.46 -5.93 -5.34
N SER A 138 4.93 -6.26 -4.15
CA SER A 138 3.55 -6.76 -4.06
C SER A 138 2.50 -5.66 -3.94
N LEU A 139 1.94 -5.26 -5.07
CA LEU A 139 0.78 -4.35 -5.17
C LEU A 139 -0.56 -4.98 -4.74
N ILE A 140 -0.54 -6.10 -4.02
CA ILE A 140 -1.74 -6.89 -3.67
C ILE A 140 -2.38 -6.42 -2.36
N THR A 141 -1.66 -5.73 -1.48
CA THR A 141 -2.12 -5.58 -0.10
C THR A 141 -3.07 -4.40 0.11
N LYS A 142 -4.33 -4.57 -0.32
CA LYS A 142 -5.46 -3.94 0.38
C LYS A 142 -5.40 -4.18 1.89
N ALA A 143 -4.86 -5.33 2.29
CA ALA A 143 -4.70 -5.74 3.68
C ALA A 143 -3.86 -4.77 4.52
N LEU A 144 -2.85 -4.09 3.95
CA LEU A 144 -1.95 -3.22 4.72
C LEU A 144 -2.64 -1.90 5.12
N PRO A 145 -3.21 -1.11 4.18
CA PRO A 145 -4.02 0.05 4.53
C PRO A 145 -5.24 -0.32 5.37
N SER A 146 -5.89 -1.47 5.12
CA SER A 146 -7.06 -1.87 5.91
C SER A 146 -6.69 -2.27 7.34
N LEU A 147 -5.55 -2.93 7.56
CA LEU A 147 -5.05 -3.23 8.90
C LEU A 147 -4.67 -1.95 9.65
N HIS A 148 -3.97 -1.03 8.99
CA HIS A 148 -3.64 0.27 9.58
C HIS A 148 -4.91 1.07 9.94
N CYS A 149 -5.88 1.12 9.03
CA CYS A 149 -7.18 1.76 9.26
C CYS A 149 -7.92 1.12 10.46
N SER A 150 -7.98 -0.20 10.52
CA SER A 150 -8.60 -0.93 11.63
C SER A 150 -7.94 -0.61 12.98
N LEU A 151 -6.60 -0.61 13.04
CA LEU A 151 -5.84 -0.25 14.25
C LEU A 151 -6.05 1.21 14.68
N LEU A 152 -6.21 2.12 13.72
CA LEU A 152 -6.54 3.52 14.00
C LEU A 152 -7.96 3.68 14.53
N THR A 153 -8.93 2.98 13.95
CA THR A 153 -10.32 3.04 14.42
C THR A 153 -10.47 2.49 15.83
N THR A 154 -9.75 1.42 16.17
CA THR A 154 -9.77 0.85 17.52
C THR A 154 -9.03 1.72 18.54
N TYR A 155 -8.03 2.47 18.11
CA TYR A 155 -7.41 3.50 18.94
C TYR A 155 -8.38 4.66 19.21
N GLY A 156 -9.05 5.18 18.17
CA GLY A 156 -10.00 6.30 18.30
C GLY A 156 -11.26 5.97 19.08
N SER A 157 -11.67 4.70 19.17
CA SER A 157 -12.83 4.27 19.97
C SER A 157 -12.53 4.08 21.46
N ASN A 158 -11.26 4.10 21.88
CA ASN A 158 -10.84 3.98 23.28
C ASN A 158 -10.60 5.34 23.97
N GLN A 159 -10.94 6.44 23.30
CA GLN A 159 -11.04 7.79 23.89
C GLN A 159 -12.50 8.19 24.06
#